data_AF-A0A2D5I732-F1
#
_entry.id   AF-A0A2D5I732-F1
#
_cell.length_a   1.000
_cell.length_b   1.000
_cell.length_c   1.000
_cell.angle_alpha   90.00
_cell.angle_beta   90.00
_cell.angle_gamma   90.00
#
_symmetry.space_group_name_H-M   'P 1'
#
loop_
_entity.id
_entity.type
_entity.pdbx_description
1 polymer ?
#
loop_
_entity_poly.entity_id
_entity_poly.type
_entity_poly.pdbx_seq_one_letter_code
_entity_poly.pdbx_strand_id
1 'polypeptide(L)'
;MSTADVKSAIASADGQMVSGPARLKGVYMVANASAANHVKFHNGTSGSDPVLLELDTAHATVAELTVPGTGVLFDSGIYVDTGDAGTVTIFYG
;
A
#
# COMPACT_ATOMS: atom_id res chain seq x y z
N MET A 1 -0.74 -16.34 21.21
CA MET A 1 -0.36 -15.50 20.06
C MET A 1 -1.09 -14.19 20.24
N SER A 2 -0.41 -13.12 20.66
CA SER A 2 -1.06 -11.81 20.79
C SER A 2 -1.54 -11.40 19.41
N THR A 3 -2.82 -11.03 19.28
CA THR A 3 -3.36 -10.36 18.10
C THR A 3 -2.47 -9.14 17.85
N ALA A 4 -1.61 -9.17 16.83
CA ALA A 4 -0.64 -8.09 16.60
C ALA A 4 -1.40 -6.79 16.35
N ASP A 5 -1.01 -5.71 17.04
CA ASP A 5 -1.61 -4.39 16.90
C ASP A 5 -1.66 -4.00 15.42
N VAL A 6 -2.84 -3.61 14.93
CA VAL A 6 -2.99 -3.08 13.57
C VAL A 6 -2.62 -1.61 13.61
N LYS A 7 -1.62 -1.25 12.81
CA LYS A 7 -1.14 0.12 12.61
C LYS A 7 -1.57 0.61 11.24
N SER A 8 -1.50 1.93 11.03
CA SER A 8 -1.78 2.54 9.74
C SER A 8 -0.70 3.54 9.33
N ALA A 9 -0.55 3.74 8.03
CA ALA A 9 0.26 4.80 7.44
C ALA A 9 -0.50 5.39 6.24
N ILE A 10 -0.30 6.68 5.98
CA ILE A 10 -0.91 7.40 4.86
C ILE A 10 0.17 8.13 4.07
N ALA A 11 0.04 8.12 2.74
CA ALA A 11 0.87 8.88 1.82
C ALA A 11 0.01 9.56 0.76
N SER A 12 0.44 10.74 0.33
CA SER A 12 -0.11 11.51 -0.79
C SER A 12 0.90 11.72 -1.91
N ALA A 13 2.04 11.03 -1.84
CA ALA A 13 3.13 10.98 -2.79
C ALA A 13 3.96 9.73 -2.50
N ASP A 14 4.79 9.31 -3.44
CA ASP A 14 5.63 8.12 -3.27
C ASP A 14 6.53 8.23 -2.04
N GLY A 15 6.68 7.12 -1.32
CA GLY A 15 7.52 7.13 -0.14
C GLY A 15 7.44 5.90 0.74
N GLN A 16 8.25 5.94 1.79
CA GLN A 16 8.28 4.88 2.78
C GLN A 16 7.06 4.94 3.70
N MET A 17 6.27 3.88 3.73
CA MET A 17 5.12 3.75 4.61
C MET A 17 5.48 3.02 5.91
N VAL A 18 6.31 1.98 5.82
CA VAL A 18 6.73 1.15 6.97
C VAL A 18 8.19 0.77 6.84
N SER A 19 9.00 1.02 7.88
CA SER A 19 10.39 0.54 7.93
C SER A 19 10.46 -0.85 8.56
N GLY A 20 11.17 -1.77 7.89
CA GLY A 20 11.36 -3.15 8.36
C GLY A 20 10.17 -4.09 8.08
N PRO A 21 10.28 -5.36 8.50
CA PRO A 21 9.31 -6.39 8.14
C PRO A 21 7.90 -6.08 8.67
N ALA A 22 6.89 -6.21 7.80
CA ALA A 22 5.49 -5.98 8.14
C ALA A 22 4.56 -6.78 7.23
N ARG A 23 3.35 -7.08 7.71
CA ARG A 23 2.28 -7.65 6.88
C ARG A 23 1.26 -6.59 6.52
N LEU A 24 1.05 -6.37 5.22
CA LEU A 24 -0.01 -5.54 4.70
C LEU A 24 -1.36 -6.28 4.79
N LYS A 25 -2.31 -5.72 5.54
CA LYS A 25 -3.61 -6.32 5.86
C LYS A 25 -4.77 -5.65 5.14
N GLY A 26 -4.62 -4.38 4.75
CA GLY A 26 -5.63 -3.68 3.97
C GLY A 26 -5.11 -2.39 3.37
N VAL A 27 -5.83 -1.90 2.36
CA VAL A 27 -5.54 -0.66 1.65
C VAL A 27 -6.83 0.11 1.45
N TYR A 28 -6.77 1.42 1.65
CA TYR A 28 -7.82 2.36 1.27
C TYR A 28 -7.17 3.47 0.44
N MET A 29 -7.62 3.65 -0.80
CA MET A 29 -7.05 4.64 -1.72
C MET A 29 -8.14 5.54 -2.31
N VAL A 30 -7.75 6.78 -2.59
CA VAL A 30 -8.56 7.76 -3.30
C VAL A 30 -7.84 8.08 -4.61
N ALA A 31 -8.41 7.62 -5.72
CA ALA A 31 -7.90 7.83 -7.07
C ALA A 31 -8.44 9.14 -7.67
N ASN A 32 -7.58 9.88 -8.36
CA ASN A 32 -7.95 11.13 -9.05
C ASN A 32 -8.53 10.86 -10.45
N ALA A 33 -9.11 11.90 -11.07
CA ALA A 33 -9.85 11.81 -12.35
C ALA A 33 -9.02 11.36 -13.56
N SER A 34 -7.69 11.30 -13.40
CA SER A 34 -6.74 10.88 -14.43
C SER A 34 -5.93 9.64 -14.03
N ALA A 35 -6.35 8.89 -13.01
CA ALA A 35 -5.63 7.72 -12.53
C ALA A 35 -5.71 6.55 -13.51
N ALA A 36 -4.96 6.63 -14.60
CA ALA A 36 -4.56 5.48 -15.41
C ALA A 36 -3.36 4.76 -14.76
N ASN A 37 -2.84 5.29 -13.65
CA ASN A 37 -1.68 4.78 -12.95
C ASN A 37 -2.05 3.87 -11.77
N HIS A 38 -1.23 2.85 -11.61
CA HIS A 38 -1.36 1.77 -10.65
C HIS A 38 -0.74 2.20 -9.31
N VAL A 39 -1.39 1.91 -8.18
CA VAL A 39 -0.74 2.03 -6.87
C VAL A 39 0.05 0.77 -6.61
N LYS A 40 1.37 0.89 -6.46
CA LYS A 40 2.27 -0.25 -6.27
C LYS A 40 2.88 -0.23 -4.88
N PHE A 41 2.97 -1.42 -4.29
CA PHE A 41 3.64 -1.63 -3.02
C PHE A 41 4.89 -2.48 -3.24
N HIS A 42 6.03 -1.87 -2.99
CA HIS A 42 7.35 -2.47 -3.16
C HIS A 42 7.86 -3.08 -1.84
N ASN A 43 8.52 -4.23 -1.93
CA ASN A 43 9.18 -4.94 -0.83
C ASN A 43 10.53 -4.32 -0.51
N GLY A 44 10.51 -3.16 0.14
CA GLY A 44 11.73 -2.47 0.51
C GLY A 44 11.54 -1.02 0.86
N THR A 45 12.53 -0.23 0.44
CA THR A 45 12.66 1.18 0.81
C THR A 45 12.67 2.13 -0.38
N SER A 46 12.46 1.61 -1.59
CA SER A 46 12.51 2.39 -2.83
C SER A 46 11.53 1.85 -3.87
N GLY A 47 11.14 2.72 -4.83
CA GLY A 47 10.32 2.32 -5.98
C GLY A 47 11.04 1.41 -7.00
N SER A 48 12.31 1.06 -6.75
CA SER A 48 13.04 0.08 -7.56
C SER A 48 13.01 -1.34 -6.96
N ASP A 49 12.52 -1.49 -5.73
CA ASP A 49 12.39 -2.79 -5.08
C ASP A 49 11.24 -3.62 -5.70
N PRO A 50 11.17 -4.95 -5.49
CA PRO A 50 10.15 -5.79 -6.12
C PRO A 50 8.72 -5.41 -5.70
N VAL A 51 7.81 -5.29 -6.66
CA VAL A 51 6.38 -5.08 -6.39
C VAL A 51 5.74 -6.38 -5.91
N LEU A 52 5.05 -6.34 -4.76
CA LEU A 52 4.31 -7.50 -4.21
C LEU A 52 2.79 -7.34 -4.28
N LEU A 53 2.30 -6.12 -4.39
CA LEU A 53 0.89 -5.81 -4.59
C LEU A 53 0.76 -4.58 -5.48
N GLU A 54 -0.19 -4.63 -6.40
CA GLU A 54 -0.53 -3.56 -7.31
C GLU A 54 -2.06 -3.43 -7.36
N LEU A 55 -2.56 -2.19 -7.30
CA LEU A 55 -3.98 -1.88 -7.34
C LEU A 55 -4.27 -0.92 -8.49
N ASP A 56 -5.22 -1.33 -9.32
CA ASP A 56 -5.55 -0.65 -10.56
C ASP A 56 -6.95 -0.08 -10.46
N THR A 57 -7.09 1.18 -10.86
CA THR A 57 -8.39 1.83 -11.02
C THR A 57 -8.42 2.48 -12.38
N ALA A 58 -9.55 2.42 -13.09
CA ALA A 58 -9.65 3.02 -14.43
C ALA A 58 -10.09 4.50 -14.41
N HIS A 59 -10.61 4.99 -13.29
CA HIS A 59 -11.25 6.31 -13.16
C HIS A 59 -11.13 6.82 -11.72
N ALA A 60 -11.44 8.11 -11.49
CA ALA A 60 -11.60 8.66 -10.14
C ALA A 60 -12.57 7.82 -9.31
N THR A 61 -12.08 7.29 -8.21
CA THR A 61 -12.87 6.44 -7.32
C THR A 61 -12.23 6.37 -5.94
N VAL A 62 -12.98 5.87 -4.98
CA VAL A 62 -12.44 5.30 -3.76
C VAL A 62 -12.36 3.80 -3.95
N ALA A 63 -11.23 3.19 -3.60
CA ALA A 63 -11.06 1.75 -3.60
C ALA A 63 -10.56 1.26 -2.24
N GLU A 64 -11.13 0.15 -1.79
CA GLU A 64 -10.76 -0.52 -0.56
C GLU A 64 -10.44 -1.98 -0.86
N LEU A 65 -9.34 -2.47 -0.31
CA LEU A 65 -8.96 -3.87 -0.37
C LEU A 65 -8.67 -4.38 1.04
N THR A 66 -9.36 -5.46 1.42
CA THR A 66 -8.96 -6.28 2.57
C THR A 66 -8.15 -7.46 2.08
N VAL A 67 -6.94 -7.65 2.61
CA VAL A 67 -6.08 -8.77 2.24
C VAL A 67 -6.46 -10.00 3.07
N PRO A 68 -6.72 -11.16 2.45
CA PRO A 68 -7.10 -12.36 3.16
C PRO A 68 -5.97 -12.94 4.02
N GLY A 69 -6.33 -13.78 4.99
CA GLY A 69 -5.38 -14.46 5.86
C GLY A 69 -4.60 -13.49 6.75
N THR A 70 -3.28 -13.71 6.89
CA THR A 70 -2.42 -12.87 7.73
C THR A 70 -1.95 -11.59 7.06
N GLY A 71 -2.27 -11.37 5.78
CA GLY A 71 -1.73 -10.27 4.97
C GLY A 71 -0.50 -10.66 4.13
N VAL A 72 -0.16 -9.80 3.16
CA VAL A 72 1.03 -9.93 2.31
C VAL A 72 2.27 -9.59 3.14
N LEU A 73 3.27 -10.47 3.19
CA LEU A 73 4.51 -10.22 3.92
C LEU A 73 5.44 -9.36 3.07
N PHE A 74 5.89 -8.25 3.66
CA PHE A 74 6.98 -7.42 3.18
C PHE A 74 8.15 -7.61 4.16
N ASP A 75 9.30 -8.03 3.66
CA ASP A 75 10.44 -8.47 4.47
C ASP A 75 11.34 -7.31 4.90
N SER A 76 11.41 -6.25 4.09
CA SER A 76 12.37 -5.15 4.25
C SER A 76 11.70 -3.79 4.50
N GLY A 77 10.39 -3.70 4.28
CA GLY A 77 9.62 -2.47 4.41
C GLY A 77 8.52 -2.40 3.36
N ILE A 78 7.64 -1.42 3.52
CA ILE A 78 6.60 -1.11 2.54
C ILE A 78 6.91 0.28 1.99
N TYR A 79 7.35 0.34 0.75
CA TYR A 79 7.43 1.57 -0.04
C TYR A 79 6.23 1.63 -0.98
N VAL A 80 5.52 2.75 -0.99
CA VAL A 80 4.39 2.97 -1.91
C VAL A 80 4.84 3.85 -3.07
N ASP A 81 4.55 3.40 -4.28
CA ASP A 81 4.43 4.25 -5.46
C ASP A 81 2.93 4.54 -5.60
N THR A 82 2.59 5.81 -5.39
CA THR A 82 1.20 6.29 -5.36
C THR A 82 0.63 6.48 -6.77
N GLY A 83 1.47 6.49 -7.81
CA GLY A 83 1.05 6.84 -9.16
C GLY A 83 0.30 8.18 -9.15
N ASP A 84 -0.95 8.16 -9.62
CA ASP A 84 -1.83 9.35 -9.62
C ASP A 84 -2.86 9.36 -8.48
N ALA A 85 -2.78 8.42 -7.53
CA ALA A 85 -3.68 8.39 -6.39
C ALA A 85 -3.46 9.65 -5.53
N GLY A 86 -4.55 10.29 -5.11
CA GLY A 86 -4.48 11.48 -4.26
C GLY A 86 -3.99 11.13 -2.86
N THR A 87 -4.48 10.01 -2.32
CA THR A 87 -4.03 9.48 -1.03
C THR A 87 -4.14 7.97 -1.01
N VAL A 88 -3.17 7.31 -0.38
CA VAL A 88 -3.17 5.87 -0.09
C VAL A 88 -2.96 5.68 1.41
N THR A 89 -3.88 4.99 2.05
CA THR A 89 -3.79 4.53 3.44
C THR A 89 -3.62 3.03 3.46
N ILE A 90 -2.68 2.53 4.25
CA ILE A 90 -2.50 1.09 4.49
C ILE A 90 -2.78 0.74 5.94
N PHE A 91 -3.21 -0.49 6.17
CA PHE A 91 -3.28 -1.13 7.48
C PHE A 91 -2.30 -2.29 7.52
N TYR A 92 -1.46 -2.35 8.55
CA TYR A 92 -0.38 -3.33 8.65
C TYR A 92 -0.14 -3.80 10.08
N GLY A 93 0.62 -4.87 10.23
CA GLY A 93 1.20 -5.32 11.50
C GLY A 93 1.64 -6.76 11.41
#